data_AF-A0A2A2HFB6-F1
#
_entry.id   AF-A0A2A2HFB6-F1
#
_cell.length_a   1.000
_cell.length_b   1.000
_cell.length_c   1.000
_cell.angle_alpha   90.00
_cell.angle_beta   90.00
_cell.angle_gamma   90.00
#
_symmetry.space_group_name_H-M   'P 1'
#
loop_
_entity.id
_entity.type
_entity.pdbx_description
1 polymer ?
#
loop_
_entity_poly.entity_id
_entity_poly.type
_entity_poly.pdbx_seq_one_letter_code
_entity_poly.pdbx_strand_id
1 'polypeptide(L)' 'MLYKYHVVLLKDDVIITDKYYKKDEKPDMDEYQKLKDQTGATEIILNTIDDDPLNSIIKENIDI' A
#
# COMPACT_ATOMS: atom_id res chain seq x y z
N MET A 1 -5.91 -1.08 17.68
CA MET A 1 -5.11 -1.82 16.68
C MET A 1 -4.30 -0.79 15.92
N LEU A 2 -2.96 -0.90 15.90
CA LEU A 2 -2.13 -0.01 15.09
C LEU A 2 -2.00 -0.60 13.68
N TYR A 3 -2.48 0.13 12.69
CA TYR A 3 -2.22 -0.16 11.29
C TYR A 3 -0.77 0.22 10.98
N LYS A 4 -0.04 -0.69 10.35
CA LYS A 4 1.39 -0.49 10.02
C LYS A 4 1.61 -0.26 8.54
N TYR A 5 0.73 -0.78 7.69
CA TYR A 5 0.85 -0.63 6.25
C TYR A 5 -0.40 0.03 5.68
N HIS A 6 -0.18 0.91 4.72
CA HIS A 6 -1.22 1.58 3.95
C HIS A 6 -0.89 1.43 2.47
N VAL A 7 -1.71 0.68 1.75
CA VAL A 7 -1.57 0.44 0.32
C VAL A 7 -2.47 1.41 -0.40
N VAL A 8 -1.90 2.21 -1.29
CA VAL A 8 -2.61 3.15 -2.15
C VAL A 8 -2.55 2.62 -3.57
N LEU A 9 -3.70 2.52 -4.22
CA LEU A 9 -3.81 2.14 -5.62
C LEU A 9 -4.17 3.39 -6.43
N LEU A 10 -3.36 3.67 -7.45
CA LEU A 10 -3.53 4.82 -8.33
C LEU A 10 -3.83 4.37 -9.75
N LYS A 11 -4.62 5.18 -10.44
CA LYS A 11 -4.85 5.09 -11.87
C LYS A 11 -4.76 6.49 -12.45
N ASP A 12 -3.85 6.69 -13.40
CA ASP A 12 -3.62 8.00 -14.05
C ASP A 12 -3.38 9.12 -13.01
N ASP A 13 -2.48 8.89 -12.04
CA ASP A 13 -2.16 9.77 -10.91
C ASP A 13 -3.32 10.06 -9.92
N VAL A 14 -4.48 9.40 -10.08
CA VAL A 14 -5.62 9.54 -9.17
C VAL A 14 -5.70 8.33 -8.23
N ILE A 15 -5.80 8.58 -6.93
CA ILE A 15 -6.07 7.53 -5.95
C ILE A 15 -7.48 6.97 -6.19
N ILE A 16 -7.55 5.72 -6.63
CA ILE A 16 -8.83 5.04 -6.89
C ILE A 16 -9.30 4.25 -5.67
N THR A 17 -8.37 3.74 -4.86
CA THR A 17 -8.69 3.07 -3.61
C THR A 17 -7.45 3.00 -2.71
N ASP A 18 -7.68 2.80 -1.43
CA ASP A 18 -6.64 2.55 -0.45
C ASP A 18 -7.08 1.53 0.60
N LYS A 19 -6.10 0.81 1.17
CA LYS A 19 -6.32 -0.22 2.17
C LYS A 19 -5.30 -0.13 3.29
N TYR A 20 -5.73 -0.43 4.51
CA TYR A 20 -4.89 -0.44 5.70
C TYR A 20 -4.74 -1.86 6.22
N TYR A 21 -3.50 -2.22 6.58
CA TYR A 21 -3.15 -3.53 7.10
C TYR A 21 -2.42 -3.40 8.43
N LYS A 22 -2.63 -4.36 9.33
CA LYS A 22 -1.89 -4.44 10.59
C LYS A 22 -0.47 -4.94 10.34
N LYS A 23 0.38 -4.83 11.36
CA LYS A 23 1.79 -5.27 11.34
C LYS A 23 1.97 -6.72 10.88
N ASP A 24 1.08 -7.62 11.27
CA ASP A 24 1.17 -9.06 10.97
C ASP A 24 0.42 -9.45 9.69
N GLU A 25 -0.20 -8.47 9.01
CA GLU A 25 -1.02 -8.64 7.80
C GLU A 25 -0.35 -7.94 6.60
N LYS A 26 0.99 -7.87 6.56
CA LYS A 26 1.71 -7.23 5.44
C LYS A 26 1.28 -7.91 4.12
N PRO A 27 0.71 -7.16 3.16
CA PRO A 27 0.29 -7.74 1.89
C PRO A 27 1.49 -8.23 1.09
N ASP A 28 1.28 -9.31 0.35
CA ASP A 28 2.24 -9.95 -0.55
C ASP A 28 1.95 -9.62 -2.01
N MET A 29 2.80 -10.11 -2.92
CA MET A 29 2.68 -9.85 -4.36
C MET A 29 1.38 -10.39 -4.96
N ASP A 30 0.88 -11.52 -4.47
CA ASP A 30 -0.37 -12.10 -4.96
C ASP A 30 -1.57 -11.21 -4.58
N GLU A 31 -1.60 -10.67 -3.36
CA GLU A 31 -2.63 -9.71 -2.95
C GLU A 31 -2.52 -8.39 -3.73
N TYR A 32 -1.31 -7.87 -3.95
CA TYR A 32 -1.14 -6.65 -4.75
C TYR A 32 -1.61 -6.83 -6.21
N GLN A 33 -1.25 -7.94 -6.86
CA GLN A 33 -1.72 -8.26 -8.22
C GLN A 33 -3.25 -8.34 -8.27
N LYS A 34 -3.85 -9.03 -7.30
CA LYS A 34 -5.31 -9.12 -7.19
C LYS A 34 -5.97 -7.75 -7.01
N LEU A 35 -5.40 -6.86 -6.20
CA LEU A 35 -5.89 -5.50 -6.04
C LEU A 35 -5.77 -4.70 -7.34
N LYS A 36 -4.65 -4.85 -8.07
CA LYS A 36 -4.44 -4.24 -9.39
C LYS A 36 -5.52 -4.68 -10.38
N ASP A 37 -5.75 -5.98 -10.49
CA ASP A 37 -6.73 -6.56 -11.43
C ASP A 37 -8.18 -6.16 -11.10
N GLN A 38 -8.52 -6.08 -9.81
CA GLN A 38 -9.87 -5.71 -9.36
C GLN A 38 -10.19 -4.23 -9.59
N THR A 39 -9.20 -3.36 -9.43
CA THR A 39 -9.40 -1.90 -9.42
C THR A 39 -9.01 -1.25 -10.74
N GLY A 40 -8.21 -1.95 -11.56
CA GLY A 40 -7.61 -1.40 -12.77
C GLY A 40 -6.55 -0.34 -12.48
N ALA A 41 -5.87 -0.44 -11.32
CA ALA A 41 -4.79 0.45 -10.94
C ALA A 41 -3.61 0.32 -11.91
N THR A 42 -2.97 1.44 -12.21
CA THR A 42 -1.69 1.48 -12.93
C THR A 42 -0.51 1.38 -11.97
N GLU A 43 -0.67 1.88 -10.74
CA GLU A 43 0.39 1.99 -9.75
C GLU A 43 -0.10 1.58 -8.36
N ILE A 44 0.81 1.00 -7.57
CA ILE A 44 0.59 0.61 -6.19
C ILE A 44 1.70 1.17 -5.32
N ILE A 45 1.33 1.90 -4.27
CA ILE A 45 2.25 2.49 -3.30
C ILE A 45 1.99 1.88 -1.93
N LEU A 46 3.01 1.28 -1.34
CA LEU A 46 3.01 0.81 0.04
C LEU A 46 3.64 1.86 0.95
N ASN A 47 2.84 2.42 1.85
CA ASN A 47 3.29 3.28 2.93
C ASN A 47 3.43 2.42 4.20
N THR A 48 4.65 2.26 4.70
CA THR A 48 4.92 1.62 5.99
C THR A 48 5.09 2.70 7.06
N ILE A 49 4.22 2.68 8.07
CA ILE A 49 4.31 3.55 9.24
C ILE A 49 5.38 2.95 10.16
N ASP A 50 6.45 3.72 10.39
CA ASP A 50 7.49 3.34 11.34
C ASP A 50 7.24 4.03 12.68
N ASP A 51 7.63 3.35 13.77
CA ASP A 51 7.49 3.87 15.13
C ASP A 51 8.58 4.91 15.47
N ASP A 52 9.45 5.23 14.49
CA ASP A 52 10.51 6.24 14.60
C ASP A 52 9.93 7.67 14.46
N PRO A 53 10.20 8.57 15.42
CA PRO A 53 9.69 9.94 15.41
C PRO A 53 10.23 10.83 14.26
N LEU A 54 11.31 10.44 13.59
CA LEU A 54 11.92 11.25 12.50
C LEU A 54 11.48 10.82 11.11
N ASN A 55 11.13 9.54 10.90
CA ASN A 55 10.68 8.99 9.62
C ASN A 55 9.37 8.22 9.84
N SER A 56 8.29 8.95 10.05
CA SER A 56 7.01 8.34 10.43
C SER A 56 6.38 7.49 9.31
N ILE A 57 6.81 7.65 8.05
CA ILE A 57 6.28 6.89 6.90
C ILE A 57 7.40 6.62 5.88
N ILE A 58 7.64 5.34 5.59
CA ILE A 58 8.48 4.86 4.49
C ILE A 58 7.56 4.54 3.30
N LYS A 59 7.82 5.12 2.13
CA LYS A 59 7.05 4.88 0.91
C LYS A 59 7.81 3.96 -0.05
N GLU A 60 7.13 2.97 -0.60
CA GLU A 60 7.66 2.00 -1.53
C GLU A 60 6.70 1.85 -2.72
N ASN A 61 7.20 1.99 -3.95
CA ASN A 61 6.42 1.68 -5.15
C ASN A 61 6.55 0.18 -5.42
N ILE A 62 5.41 -0.48 -5.62
CA ILE A 62 5.38 -1.92 -5.88
C ILE A 62 5.31 -2.12 -7.40
N ASP A 63 6.42 -2.60 -7.97
CA ASP A 63 6.49 -3.00 -9.38
C ASP A 63 5.90 -4.40 -9.59
N ILE A 64 4.82 -4.48 -10.37
CA ILE A 64 4.10 -5.72 -10.71
C ILE A 64 3.65 -5.69 -12.17
#